data_AF-A0A6B9Y2I9-F1
#
_entry.id   AF-A0A6B9Y2I9-F1
#
_cell.length_a   1.000
_cell.length_b   1.000
_cell.length_c   1.000
_cell.angle_alpha   90.00
_cell.angle_beta   90.00
_cell.angle_gamma   90.00
#
_symmetry.space_group_name_H-M   'P 1'
#
loop_
_entity.id
_entity.type
_entity.pdbx_description
1 polymer ?
#
loop_
_entity_poly.entity_id
_entity_poly.type
_entity_poly.pdbx_seq_one_letter_code
_entity_poly.pdbx_strand_id
1 'polypeptide(L)'
;MQKKELIHLHDLLGTVSTDLYEEGTLATEDLSTYRDLDTSPMSIRGSRADHEAAVIELADALAGAIESERGEAEHGEEPASEDAREDAESTIAA
;
A
#
# COMPACT_ATOMS: atom_id res chain seq x y z
N MET A 1 -4.15 20.63 -15.00
CA MET A 1 -3.56 21.54 -13.98
C MET A 1 -2.38 22.29 -14.56
N GLN A 2 -2.08 23.50 -14.08
CA GLN A 2 -0.86 24.23 -14.42
C GLN A 2 0.37 23.55 -13.79
N LYS A 3 1.57 23.72 -14.36
CA LYS A 3 2.80 23.07 -13.86
C LYS A 3 3.10 23.43 -12.39
N LYS A 4 2.85 24.67 -11.97
CA LYS A 4 3.08 25.10 -10.57
C LYS A 4 2.11 24.42 -9.60
N GLU A 5 0.85 24.30 -9.97
CA GLU A 5 -0.16 23.58 -9.17
C GLU A 5 0.22 22.11 -9.05
N LEU A 6 0.74 21.52 -10.12
CA LEU A 6 1.18 20.13 -10.15
C LEU A 6 2.40 19.88 -9.26
N ILE A 7 3.42 20.74 -9.32
CA ILE A 7 4.57 20.68 -8.41
C ILE A 7 4.12 20.80 -6.95
N HIS A 8 3.16 21.68 -6.66
CA HIS A 8 2.67 21.84 -5.29
C HIS A 8 1.88 20.62 -4.81
N LEU A 9 1.07 20.02 -5.67
CA LEU A 9 0.40 18.75 -5.36
C LEU A 9 1.41 17.63 -5.13
N HIS A 10 2.45 17.55 -5.95
CA HIS A 10 3.53 16.57 -5.81
C HIS A 10 4.22 16.69 -4.45
N ASP A 11 4.53 17.93 -4.03
CA ASP A 11 5.11 18.23 -2.72
C ASP A 11 4.19 17.79 -1.56
N LEU A 12 2.89 18.08 -1.68
CA LEU A 12 1.90 17.70 -0.68
C LEU A 12 1.76 16.18 -0.56
N LEU A 13 1.70 15.46 -1.69
CA LEU A 13 1.66 13.99 -1.69
C LEU A 13 2.95 13.39 -1.13
N GLY A 14 4.11 14.02 -1.37
CA GLY A 14 5.37 13.62 -0.73
C GLY A 14 5.32 13.75 0.79
N THR A 15 4.68 14.80 1.30
CA THR A 15 4.42 14.95 2.74
C THR A 15 3.54 13.82 3.27
N VAL A 16 2.40 13.56 2.62
CA VAL A 16 1.50 12.45 3.00
C VAL A 16 2.21 11.10 2.96
N SER A 17 3.08 10.86 1.97
CA SER A 17 3.87 9.62 1.90
C SER A 17 4.83 9.46 3.07
N THR A 18 5.36 10.56 3.60
CA THR A 18 6.21 10.54 4.79
C THR A 18 5.38 10.16 6.01
N ASP A 19 4.21 10.79 6.19
CA ASP A 19 3.31 10.52 7.30
C ASP A 19 2.87 9.03 7.31
N LEU A 20 2.43 8.50 6.17
CA LEU A 20 2.02 7.09 6.05
C LEU A 20 3.17 6.10 6.26
N TYR A 21 4.39 6.47 5.88
CA TYR A 21 5.57 5.64 6.14
C TYR A 21 5.90 5.62 7.64
N GLU A 22 5.78 6.75 8.33
CA GLU A 22 5.98 6.84 9.78
C GLU A 22 4.92 6.07 10.58
N GLU A 23 3.68 6.03 10.06
CA GLU A 23 2.57 5.26 10.63
C GLU A 23 2.69 3.75 10.35
N GLY A 24 3.54 3.34 9.41
CA GLY A 24 3.75 1.95 8.99
C GLY A 24 2.74 1.44 7.97
N THR A 25 1.83 2.30 7.50
CA THR A 25 0.84 2.01 6.45
C THR A 25 1.48 1.90 5.07
N LEU A 26 2.58 2.62 4.83
CA LEU A 26 3.30 2.65 3.55
C LEU A 26 4.71 2.05 3.70
N ALA A 27 5.07 1.14 2.80
CA ALA A 27 6.42 0.58 2.73
C ALA A 27 7.22 1.22 1.59
N THR A 28 8.56 1.08 1.62
CA THR A 28 9.42 1.71 0.61
C THR A 28 9.24 1.07 -0.78
N GLU A 29 8.92 -0.22 -0.80
CA GLU A 29 8.63 -1.04 -1.97
C GLU A 29 7.39 -0.55 -2.73
N ASP A 30 6.38 -0.03 -2.03
CA ASP A 30 5.16 0.51 -2.64
C ASP A 30 5.45 1.72 -3.54
N LEU A 31 6.53 2.45 -3.23
CA LEU A 31 6.98 3.62 -3.98
C LEU A 31 7.97 3.28 -5.10
N SER A 32 8.24 2.00 -5.40
CA SER A 32 9.24 1.60 -6.39
C SER A 32 9.00 2.20 -7.77
N THR A 33 7.79 2.06 -8.33
CA THR A 33 7.42 2.61 -9.64
C THR A 33 7.55 4.14 -9.67
N TYR A 34 7.13 4.81 -8.61
CA TYR A 34 7.29 6.26 -8.48
C TYR A 34 8.77 6.67 -8.47
N ARG A 35 9.63 5.95 -7.74
CA ARG A 35 11.06 6.24 -7.63
C ARG A 35 11.80 6.02 -8.95
N ASP A 36 11.37 5.07 -9.77
CA ASP A 36 11.96 4.81 -11.09
C ASP A 36 11.75 5.97 -12.08
N LEU A 37 10.78 6.86 -11.83
CA LEU A 37 10.58 8.07 -12.63
C LEU A 37 11.62 9.16 -12.38
N ASP A 38 12.45 9.05 -11.34
CA ASP A 38 13.49 10.00 -10.93
C ASP A 38 13.03 11.48 -10.92
N THR A 39 11.73 11.67 -10.63
CA THR A 39 11.09 12.98 -10.63
C THR A 39 10.59 13.27 -9.23
N SER A 40 11.17 14.29 -8.60
CA SER A 40 10.77 14.76 -7.27
C SER A 40 10.13 16.16 -7.36
N PRO A 41 9.44 16.63 -6.31
CA PRO A 41 8.95 18.01 -6.25
C PRO A 41 10.06 19.05 -6.46
N MET A 42 11.31 18.71 -6.09
CA MET A 42 12.49 19.56 -6.26
C MET A 42 13.00 19.61 -7.71
N SER A 43 12.52 18.74 -8.59
CA SER A 43 12.81 18.72 -10.03
C SER A 43 12.06 19.84 -10.79
N ILE A 44 12.12 21.09 -10.29
CA ILE A 44 11.36 22.25 -10.80
C ILE A 44 11.64 22.52 -12.29
N ARG A 45 12.83 22.17 -12.77
CA ARG A 45 13.24 22.30 -14.18
C ARG A 45 12.72 21.18 -15.09
N GLY A 46 12.24 20.07 -14.53
CA GLY A 46 11.65 18.93 -15.26
C GLY A 46 10.39 19.28 -16.04
N SER A 47 9.94 18.40 -16.93
CA SER A 47 8.80 18.68 -17.79
C SER A 47 7.48 18.64 -17.00
N ARG A 48 6.42 19.31 -17.50
CA ARG A 48 5.09 19.21 -16.86
C ARG A 48 4.58 17.76 -16.88
N ALA A 49 4.88 17.02 -17.95
CA ALA A 49 4.44 15.63 -18.10
C ALA A 49 5.16 14.72 -17.10
N ASP A 50 6.43 14.99 -16.78
CA ASP A 50 7.19 14.19 -15.80
C ASP A 50 6.57 14.36 -14.41
N HIS A 51 6.26 15.60 -14.03
CA HIS A 51 5.53 15.89 -12.79
C HIS A 51 4.11 15.26 -12.78
N GLU A 52 3.48 15.12 -13.93
CA GLU A 52 2.13 14.53 -14.05
C GLU A 52 2.18 13.03 -13.82
N ALA A 53 3.12 12.34 -14.47
CA ALA A 53 3.37 10.92 -14.26
C ALA A 53 3.76 10.65 -12.80
N ALA A 54 4.66 11.45 -12.24
CA ALA A 54 5.12 11.31 -10.86
C ALA A 54 3.98 11.45 -9.84
N VAL A 55 3.07 12.41 -10.05
CA VAL A 55 1.89 12.60 -9.19
C VAL A 55 0.93 11.42 -9.28
N ILE A 56 0.69 10.88 -10.48
CA ILE A 56 -0.20 9.73 -10.67
C ILE A 56 0.36 8.50 -9.97
N GLU A 57 1.61 8.13 -10.25
CA GLU A 57 2.25 6.95 -9.64
C GLU A 57 2.33 7.09 -8.11
N LEU A 58 2.63 8.28 -7.60
CA LEU A 58 2.65 8.50 -6.15
C LEU A 58 1.24 8.38 -5.56
N ALA A 59 0.22 8.98 -6.17
CA ALA A 59 -1.15 8.88 -5.67
C ALA A 59 -1.67 7.43 -5.68
N ASP A 60 -1.38 6.68 -6.74
CA ASP A 60 -1.79 5.28 -6.87
C ASP A 60 -1.10 4.39 -5.82
N ALA A 61 0.21 4.60 -5.58
CA ALA A 61 0.94 3.89 -4.52
C ALA A 61 0.36 4.17 -3.13
N LEU A 62 0.07 5.45 -2.81
CA LEU A 62 -0.52 5.81 -1.52
C LEU A 62 -1.92 5.21 -1.34
N ALA A 63 -2.75 5.24 -2.39
CA ALA A 63 -4.08 4.63 -2.36
C ALA A 63 -3.99 3.11 -2.16
N GLY A 64 -3.08 2.43 -2.85
CA GLY A 64 -2.87 0.99 -2.73
C GLY A 64 -2.40 0.56 -1.33
N ALA A 65 -1.50 1.34 -0.71
CA ALA A 65 -1.05 1.11 0.66
C ALA A 65 -2.19 1.22 1.68
N ILE A 66 -3.00 2.29 1.59
CA ILE A 66 -4.17 2.49 2.46
C ILE A 66 -5.21 1.36 2.29
N GLU A 67 -5.45 0.92 1.06
CA GLU A 67 -6.38 -0.18 0.80
C GLU A 67 -5.87 -1.52 1.35
N SER A 68 -4.57 -1.77 1.24
CA SER A 68 -3.93 -3.00 1.75
C SER A 68 -3.95 -3.06 3.28
N GLU A 69 -3.60 -1.98 3.96
CA GLU A 69 -3.69 -1.88 5.43
C GLU A 69 -5.11 -2.17 5.93
N ARG A 70 -6.13 -1.63 5.23
CA ARG A 70 -7.52 -1.89 5.57
C ARG A 70 -7.87 -3.37 5.44
N GLY A 71 -7.40 -4.03 4.37
CA GLY A 71 -7.62 -5.46 4.12
C GLY A 71 -6.96 -6.38 5.16
N GLU A 72 -5.79 -5.99 5.70
CA GLU A 72 -5.11 -6.73 6.76
C GLU A 72 -5.87 -6.69 8.10
N ALA A 73 -6.55 -5.58 8.40
CA ALA A 73 -7.37 -5.44 9.60
C ALA A 73 -8.64 -6.34 9.58
N GLU A 74 -9.08 -6.82 8.42
CA GLU A 74 -10.31 -7.62 8.25
C GLU A 74 -10.07 -9.14 8.20
N HIS A 75 -8.80 -9.58 8.19
CA HIS A 75 -8.40 -11.00 8.06
C HIS A 75 -7.57 -11.53 9.23
N GLY A 76 -7.60 -10.86 10.39
CA GLY A 76 -6.87 -11.22 11.60
C GLY A 76 -7.58 -12.17 12.58
N GLU A 77 -8.54 -13.01 12.15
CA GLU A 77 -9.16 -13.99 13.06
C GLU A 77 -9.56 -15.30 12.35
N GLU A 78 -8.62 -16.25 12.31
CA GLU A 78 -8.95 -17.68 12.41
C GLU A 78 -8.24 -18.26 13.65
N PRO A 79 -8.96 -18.55 14.75
CA PRO A 79 -8.39 -19.30 15.84
C PRO A 79 -8.30 -20.79 15.47
N ALA A 80 -7.15 -21.35 15.83
CA ALA A 80 -6.86 -22.77 15.75
C ALA A 80 -7.80 -23.64 16.61
N SER A 81 -7.99 -24.87 16.13
CA SER A 81 -8.23 -26.14 16.86
C SER A 81 -9.64 -26.47 17.38
N GLU A 82 -10.17 -27.60 16.88
CA GLU A 82 -11.03 -28.59 17.55
C GLU A 82 -11.03 -29.84 16.62
N ASP A 83 -10.76 -31.09 16.97
CA ASP A 83 -10.44 -31.79 18.21
C ASP A 83 -9.79 -33.15 17.86
N ALA A 84 -9.05 -33.72 18.79
CA ALA A 84 -8.42 -35.04 18.67
C ALA A 84 -9.42 -36.17 18.98
N ARG A 85 -9.29 -37.27 18.23
CA ARG A 85 -9.42 -38.69 18.64
C ARG A 85 -10.36 -39.04 19.82
N GLU A 86 -11.42 -39.79 19.53
CA GLU A 86 -11.97 -40.97 20.24
C GLU A 86 -13.28 -41.34 19.47
N ASP A 87 -13.67 -42.57 19.14
CA ASP A 87 -13.47 -43.87 19.78
C ASP A 87 -13.44 -45.02 18.76
N ALA A 88 -12.61 -46.00 19.08
CA ALA A 88 -12.70 -47.35 18.56
C ALA A 88 -13.82 -48.07 19.32
N GLU A 89 -14.92 -48.42 18.66
CA GLU A 89 -15.78 -49.55 19.03
C GLU A 89 -16.81 -49.82 17.92
N SER A 90 -16.45 -50.65 16.93
CA SER A 90 -17.46 -51.35 16.13
C SER A 90 -17.49 -52.81 16.56
N THR A 91 -18.35 -53.04 17.54
CA THR A 91 -18.84 -54.33 18.00
C THR A 91 -19.87 -54.85 16.99
N ILE A 92 -19.58 -56.01 16.39
CA ILE A 92 -20.48 -57.11 15.96
C ILE A 92 -21.58 -56.80 14.92
N ALA A 93 -21.50 -57.42 13.73
CA ALA A 93 -22.66 -57.98 13.04
C ALA A 93 -22.27 -59.05 11.98
N ALA A 94 -22.83 -60.25 12.19
CA ALA A 94 -23.11 -61.38 11.27
C ALA A 94 -21.96 -62.17 10.63
#